data_AF-A0A7C6F3M1-F1
#
_entry.id   AF-A0A7C6F3M1-F1
#
_cell.length_a   1.000
_cell.length_b   1.000
_cell.length_c   1.000
_cell.angle_alpha   90.00
_cell.angle_beta   90.00
_cell.angle_gamma   90.00
#
_symmetry.space_group_name_H-M   'P 1'
#
loop_
_entity.id
_entity.type
_entity.pdbx_description
1 polymer ?
#
loop_
_entity_poly.entity_id
_entity_poly.type
_entity_poly.pdbx_seq_one_letter_code
_entity_poly.pdbx_strand_id
1 'polypeptide(L)'
;MKRLLLWRVLGKKMALLSVLLLWAGCSTKTASKPMEESRLKPLVLLYGQYTGQHMGKPPANEQEFRDFVSRQTAFLQQFQISDSSQLFISERDGKPYKVVYGGDRSPGQLLGAPIVAWEQDGVNGKRFVGNTLGAVKEVSEDEFRQLTKAP
;
A
#
# COMPACT_ATOMS: atom_id res chain seq x y z
N MET A 1 -38.57 33.23 -64.17
CA MET A 1 -37.12 33.43 -64.34
C MET A 1 -36.44 32.88 -63.08
N LYS A 2 -36.11 31.59 -62.95
CA LYS A 2 -34.95 30.82 -63.46
C LYS A 2 -33.57 31.42 -63.09
N ARG A 3 -32.87 30.70 -62.20
CA ARG A 3 -31.41 30.41 -62.06
C ARG A 3 -30.84 30.76 -60.67
N LEU A 4 -30.60 29.75 -59.82
CA LEU A 4 -29.36 28.94 -59.69
C LEU A 4 -28.17 29.78 -59.22
N LEU A 5 -27.74 29.62 -57.96
CA LEU A 5 -26.76 28.62 -57.46
C LEU A 5 -25.32 28.90 -57.90
N LEU A 6 -24.45 28.85 -56.87
CA LEU A 6 -23.05 28.37 -56.89
C LEU A 6 -22.00 29.32 -57.48
N TRP A 7 -21.07 29.78 -56.63
CA TRP A 7 -19.65 29.39 -56.65
C TRP A 7 -18.90 29.93 -55.42
N ARG A 8 -18.41 29.02 -54.59
CA ARG A 8 -16.97 28.69 -54.39
C ARG A 8 -16.32 29.56 -53.30
N VAL A 9 -16.24 29.09 -52.06
CA VAL A 9 -15.31 28.07 -51.50
C VAL A 9 -13.96 28.69 -51.11
N LEU A 10 -13.57 28.39 -49.85
CA LEU A 10 -12.21 28.29 -49.27
C LEU A 10 -11.59 29.49 -48.52
N GLY A 11 -11.30 29.23 -47.24
CA GLY A 11 -10.27 29.89 -46.43
C GLY A 11 -10.82 30.45 -45.12
N LYS A 12 -10.47 30.00 -43.91
CA LYS A 12 -9.39 29.13 -43.42
C LYS A 12 -9.90 28.45 -42.14
N LYS A 13 -10.07 27.13 -42.17
CA LYS A 13 -10.15 26.29 -40.96
C LYS A 13 -8.71 26.01 -40.53
N MET A 14 -8.21 26.61 -39.45
CA MET A 14 -6.96 26.21 -38.77
C MET A 14 -6.65 27.20 -37.64
N ALA A 15 -7.33 27.06 -36.49
CA ALA A 15 -6.93 27.74 -35.24
C ALA A 15 -7.63 27.08 -34.03
N LEU A 16 -7.65 25.74 -33.95
CA LEU A 16 -8.32 25.05 -32.83
C LEU A 16 -7.82 23.61 -32.67
N LEU A 17 -6.51 23.39 -32.48
CA LEU A 17 -6.00 22.05 -32.16
C LEU A 17 -4.58 22.04 -31.52
N SER A 18 -4.34 22.84 -30.47
CA SER A 18 -2.99 22.88 -29.86
C SER A 18 -2.94 23.08 -28.34
N VAL A 19 -3.96 22.65 -27.59
CA VAL A 19 -3.92 22.71 -26.10
C VAL A 19 -4.55 21.44 -25.50
N LEU A 20 -3.95 20.27 -25.72
CA LEU A 20 -4.46 19.00 -25.15
C LEU A 20 -3.38 17.91 -24.95
N LEU A 21 -2.13 18.29 -24.63
CA LEU A 21 -1.01 17.35 -24.46
C LEU A 21 -0.20 17.53 -23.15
N LEU A 22 -0.72 18.25 -22.15
CA LEU A 22 -0.02 18.47 -20.88
C LEU A 22 -0.34 17.44 -19.77
N TRP A 23 -0.91 16.28 -20.11
CA TRP A 23 -1.06 15.16 -19.18
C TRP A 23 -0.09 14.01 -19.52
N ALA A 24 1.17 14.35 -19.78
CA ALA A 24 2.24 13.38 -19.61
C ALA A 24 2.42 13.19 -18.09
N GLY A 25 1.64 12.24 -17.56
CA GLY A 25 1.75 11.79 -16.18
C GLY A 25 3.21 11.46 -15.87
N CYS A 26 3.78 12.24 -14.94
CA CYS A 26 5.05 11.92 -14.32
C CYS A 26 4.80 10.70 -13.44
N SER A 27 4.82 9.50 -14.04
CA SER A 27 4.93 8.26 -13.29
C SER A 27 6.39 8.19 -12.84
N THR A 28 6.65 8.74 -11.67
CA THR A 28 7.88 8.48 -10.93
C THR A 28 7.96 6.96 -10.77
N LYS A 29 8.85 6.32 -11.52
CA LYS A 29 9.26 4.94 -11.27
C LYS A 29 10.01 4.94 -9.94
N THR A 30 9.29 4.92 -8.83
CA THR A 30 9.85 4.61 -7.53
C THR A 30 10.38 3.19 -7.64
N ALA A 31 11.70 3.05 -7.75
CA ALA A 31 12.35 1.75 -7.60
C ALA A 31 11.84 1.14 -6.29
N SER A 32 11.35 -0.10 -6.34
CA SER A 32 10.83 -0.79 -5.16
C SER A 32 11.93 -0.81 -4.10
N LYS A 33 11.71 -0.16 -2.95
CA LYS A 33 12.63 -0.25 -1.82
C LYS A 33 12.86 -1.73 -1.48
N PRO A 34 14.11 -2.11 -1.12
CA PRO A 34 14.39 -3.44 -0.60
C PRO A 34 13.39 -3.80 0.52
N MET A 35 12.97 -5.05 0.57
CA MET A 35 12.00 -5.55 1.55
C MET A 35 12.41 -5.27 3.00
N GLU A 36 13.71 -5.30 3.27
CA GLU A 36 14.32 -4.97 4.58
C GLU A 36 14.18 -3.50 4.96
N GLU A 37 14.00 -2.60 3.99
CA GLU A 37 13.80 -1.17 4.20
C GLU A 37 12.31 -0.78 4.26
N SER A 38 11.40 -1.74 4.09
CA SER A 38 9.96 -1.47 4.15
C SER A 38 9.53 -1.16 5.58
N ARG A 39 8.71 -0.11 5.74
CA ARG A 39 8.00 0.18 7.00
C ARG A 39 7.11 -0.97 7.49
N LEU A 40 6.76 -1.92 6.63
CA LEU A 40 5.99 -3.09 7.02
C LEU A 40 6.75 -3.95 8.05
N LYS A 41 8.08 -4.06 7.95
CA LYS A 41 8.87 -4.90 8.85
C LYS A 41 8.81 -4.43 10.31
N PRO A 42 9.13 -3.16 10.64
CA PRO A 42 8.94 -2.66 12.01
C PRO A 42 7.47 -2.72 12.46
N LEU A 43 6.50 -2.52 11.55
CA LEU A 43 5.07 -2.61 11.90
C LEU A 43 4.70 -4.01 12.41
N VAL A 44 5.11 -5.06 11.69
CA VAL A 44 4.75 -6.43 12.07
C VAL A 44 5.58 -6.97 13.24
N LEU A 45 6.81 -6.46 13.45
CA LEU A 45 7.58 -6.73 14.66
C LEU A 45 6.91 -6.15 15.91
N LEU A 46 6.44 -4.90 15.84
CA LEU A 46 5.68 -4.29 16.93
C LEU A 46 4.35 -5.00 17.18
N TYR A 47 3.72 -5.53 16.13
CA TYR A 47 2.53 -6.36 16.28
C TYR A 47 2.84 -7.66 17.03
N GLY A 48 3.93 -8.35 16.65
CA GLY A 48 4.44 -9.53 17.36
C GLY A 48 4.74 -9.23 18.82
N GLN A 49 5.39 -8.10 19.10
CA GLN A 49 5.66 -7.67 20.47
C GLN A 49 4.37 -7.40 21.26
N TYR A 50 3.40 -6.68 20.67
CA TYR A 50 2.10 -6.44 21.31
C TYR A 50 1.44 -7.77 21.67
N THR A 51 1.30 -8.68 20.71
CA THR A 51 0.64 -9.97 20.91
C THR A 51 1.36 -10.81 21.99
N GLY A 52 2.69 -10.83 22.00
CA GLY A 52 3.48 -11.48 23.05
C GLY A 52 3.20 -10.92 24.45
N GLN A 53 3.03 -9.60 24.57
CA GLN A 53 2.69 -8.94 25.85
C GLN A 53 1.22 -9.14 26.27
N HIS A 54 0.34 -9.49 25.34
CA HIS A 54 -1.10 -9.65 25.57
C HIS A 54 -1.56 -11.11 25.48
N MET A 55 -0.70 -12.07 25.86
CA MET A 55 -1.02 -13.50 25.89
C MET A 55 -1.52 -14.05 24.54
N GLY A 56 -0.89 -13.61 23.45
CA GLY A 56 -1.24 -14.00 22.09
C GLY A 56 -2.47 -13.29 21.52
N LYS A 57 -3.09 -12.36 22.26
CA LYS A 57 -4.25 -11.62 21.77
C LYS A 57 -3.79 -10.47 20.85
N PRO A 58 -4.42 -10.31 19.68
CA PRO A 58 -4.20 -9.15 18.82
C PRO A 58 -4.77 -7.86 19.44
N PRO A 59 -4.31 -6.68 18.99
CA PRO A 59 -4.91 -5.41 19.41
C PRO A 59 -6.38 -5.36 19.02
N ALA A 60 -7.26 -4.85 19.88
CA ALA A 60 -8.71 -4.85 19.64
C ALA A 60 -9.12 -4.00 18.43
N ASN A 61 -8.35 -2.95 18.12
CA ASN A 61 -8.56 -2.06 17.00
C ASN A 61 -7.27 -1.29 16.65
N GLU A 62 -7.33 -0.50 15.57
CA GLU A 62 -6.20 0.30 15.09
C GLU A 62 -5.74 1.35 16.11
N GLN A 63 -6.66 2.00 16.81
CA GLN A 63 -6.30 3.05 17.78
C GLN A 63 -5.46 2.47 18.92
N GLU A 64 -5.87 1.34 19.48
CA GLU A 64 -5.11 0.66 20.54
C GLU A 64 -3.70 0.29 20.06
N PHE A 65 -3.57 -0.22 18.84
CA PHE A 65 -2.26 -0.56 18.30
C PHE A 65 -1.40 0.68 18.07
N ARG A 66 -1.97 1.78 17.56
CA ARG A 66 -1.27 3.06 17.41
C ARG A 66 -0.80 3.61 18.76
N ASP A 67 -1.64 3.53 19.78
CA ASP A 67 -1.29 3.93 21.15
C ASP A 67 -0.11 3.11 21.68
N PHE A 68 -0.10 1.79 21.44
CA PHE A 68 1.03 0.94 21.77
C PHE A 68 2.31 1.35 21.02
N VAL A 69 2.23 1.48 19.70
CA VAL A 69 3.37 1.83 18.82
C VAL A 69 3.98 3.17 19.21
N SER A 70 3.16 4.18 19.50
CA SER A 70 3.63 5.52 19.87
C SER A 70 4.50 5.54 21.14
N ARG A 71 4.34 4.54 22.02
CA ARG A 71 5.14 4.39 23.25
C ARG A 71 6.47 3.67 23.01
N GLN A 72 6.68 3.05 21.84
CA GLN A 72 7.89 2.29 21.51
C GLN A 72 8.99 3.19 20.93
N THR A 73 9.27 4.33 21.56
CA THR A 73 10.16 5.37 21.01
C THR A 73 11.57 4.86 20.70
N ALA A 74 12.17 4.08 21.60
CA ALA A 74 13.50 3.49 21.39
C ALA A 74 13.53 2.54 20.17
N PHE A 75 12.48 1.73 19.99
CA PHE A 75 12.35 0.85 18.83
C PHE A 75 12.21 1.66 17.54
N LEU A 76 11.33 2.66 17.53
CA LEU A 76 11.11 3.51 16.35
C LEU A 76 12.39 4.24 15.92
N GLN A 77 13.22 4.68 16.87
CA GLN A 77 14.53 5.30 16.60
C GLN A 77 15.51 4.34 15.90
N GLN A 78 15.49 3.04 16.24
CA GLN A 78 16.36 2.04 15.58
C GLN A 78 16.02 1.88 14.10
N PHE A 79 14.77 2.13 13.71
CA PHE A 79 14.30 2.11 12.33
C PHE A 79 14.27 3.51 11.68
N GLN A 80 14.82 4.53 12.34
CA GLN A 80 14.85 5.92 11.87
C GLN A 80 13.44 6.49 11.61
N ILE A 81 12.45 6.06 12.40
CA ILE A 81 11.05 6.51 12.30
C ILE A 81 10.83 7.59 13.36
N SER A 82 10.71 8.85 12.91
CA SER A 82 10.44 9.99 13.79
C SER A 82 8.96 10.19 14.09
N ASP A 83 8.08 9.76 13.18
CA ASP A 83 6.63 9.83 13.34
C ASP A 83 6.01 8.42 13.21
N SER A 84 5.49 7.92 14.32
CA SER A 84 4.83 6.62 14.39
C SER A 84 3.64 6.47 13.42
N SER A 85 2.99 7.56 13.03
CA SER A 85 1.85 7.52 12.11
C SER A 85 2.25 7.00 10.73
N GLN A 86 3.49 7.31 10.31
CA GLN A 86 4.05 6.93 9.01
C GLN A 86 4.28 5.42 8.88
N LEU A 87 4.42 4.71 9.99
CA LEU A 87 4.62 3.27 10.04
C LEU A 87 3.44 2.50 9.41
N PHE A 88 2.25 3.10 9.46
CA PHE A 88 1.00 2.51 9.00
C PHE A 88 0.73 2.75 7.51
N ILE A 89 1.60 3.47 6.81
CA ILE A 89 1.45 3.81 5.39
C ILE A 89 2.56 3.12 4.60
N SER A 90 2.18 2.40 3.53
CA SER A 90 3.16 1.83 2.61
C SER A 90 3.87 2.93 1.83
N GLU A 91 5.20 2.85 1.81
CA GLU A 91 6.03 3.71 0.99
C GLU A 91 5.99 3.34 -0.50
N ARG A 92 5.43 2.17 -0.84
CA ARG A 92 5.37 1.66 -2.22
C ARG A 92 4.07 2.08 -2.92
N ASP A 93 2.92 1.78 -2.31
CA ASP A 93 1.60 2.08 -2.90
C ASP A 93 0.96 3.36 -2.34
N GLY A 94 1.56 3.99 -1.32
CA GLY A 94 1.09 5.23 -0.70
C GLY A 94 -0.20 5.06 0.12
N LYS A 95 -0.70 3.84 0.27
CA LYS A 95 -1.93 3.54 1.01
C LYS A 95 -1.62 3.06 2.42
N PRO A 96 -2.58 3.18 3.36
CA PRO A 96 -2.47 2.51 4.64
C PRO A 96 -2.30 1.00 4.44
N TYR A 97 -1.46 0.35 5.23
CA TYR A 97 -1.45 -1.10 5.28
C TYR A 97 -2.81 -1.61 5.78
N LYS A 98 -3.25 -2.77 5.28
CA LYS A 98 -4.28 -3.54 5.97
C LYS A 98 -3.61 -4.28 7.12
N VAL A 99 -4.18 -4.14 8.31
CA VAL A 99 -3.68 -4.78 9.53
C VAL A 99 -4.83 -5.54 10.18
N VAL A 100 -4.54 -6.73 10.70
CA VAL A 100 -5.51 -7.57 11.40
C VAL A 100 -5.71 -7.04 12.82
N TYR A 101 -6.95 -6.79 13.21
CA TYR A 101 -7.30 -6.34 14.56
C TYR A 101 -8.43 -7.17 15.14
N GLY A 102 -8.62 -7.10 16.45
CA GLY A 102 -9.71 -7.76 17.15
C GLY A 102 -9.67 -9.28 17.00
N GLY A 103 -10.82 -9.93 17.21
CA GLY A 103 -10.98 -11.36 17.01
C GLY A 103 -10.97 -11.81 15.55
N ASP A 104 -10.59 -10.93 14.61
CA ASP A 104 -10.52 -11.29 13.20
C ASP A 104 -9.55 -12.46 13.04
N ARG A 105 -10.00 -13.49 12.31
CA ARG A 105 -9.12 -14.61 11.98
C ARG A 105 -8.02 -14.08 11.06
N SER A 106 -6.77 -14.38 11.42
CA SER A 106 -5.63 -14.16 10.53
C SER A 106 -5.94 -14.83 9.18
N PRO A 107 -5.68 -14.14 8.06
CA PRO A 107 -6.13 -14.59 6.75
C PRO A 107 -5.33 -15.79 6.23
N GLY A 108 -4.23 -16.15 6.89
CA GLY A 108 -3.41 -17.31 6.61
C GLY A 108 -2.07 -17.25 7.34
N GLN A 109 -1.10 -18.06 6.90
CA GLN A 109 0.23 -18.11 7.51
C GLN A 109 1.32 -17.86 6.46
N LEU A 110 2.35 -17.12 6.85
CA LEU A 110 3.58 -16.94 6.10
C LEU A 110 4.72 -17.54 6.92
N LEU A 111 5.45 -18.50 6.37
CA LEU A 111 6.58 -19.18 7.05
C LEU A 111 6.21 -19.73 8.44
N GLY A 112 5.01 -20.31 8.58
CA GLY A 112 4.54 -20.94 9.82
C GLY A 112 4.04 -19.98 10.90
N ALA A 113 3.90 -18.68 10.60
CA ALA A 113 3.34 -17.70 11.53
C ALA A 113 2.18 -16.92 10.91
N PRO A 114 1.19 -16.47 11.72
CA PRO A 114 0.02 -15.74 11.25
C PRO A 114 0.38 -14.47 10.48
N ILE A 115 -0.27 -14.25 9.33
CA ILE A 115 -0.20 -12.99 8.59
C ILE A 115 -0.99 -11.92 9.35
N VAL A 116 -0.41 -10.74 9.50
CA VAL A 116 -1.01 -9.66 10.31
C VAL A 116 -1.05 -8.32 9.60
N ALA A 117 -0.27 -8.12 8.54
CA ALA A 117 -0.37 -6.90 7.74
C ALA A 117 0.05 -7.11 6.28
N TRP A 118 -0.52 -6.31 5.37
CA TRP A 118 -0.19 -6.34 3.94
C TRP A 118 -0.52 -5.03 3.21
N GLU A 119 0.04 -4.85 2.02
CA GLU A 119 -0.22 -3.72 1.12
C GLU A 119 -1.61 -3.80 0.46
N GLN A 120 -2.26 -2.65 0.27
CA GLN A 120 -3.62 -2.59 -0.27
C GLN A 120 -3.70 -2.76 -1.78
N ASP A 121 -2.75 -2.21 -2.52
CA ASP A 121 -2.66 -2.37 -3.96
C ASP A 121 -1.35 -3.03 -4.37
N GLY A 122 -0.28 -2.77 -3.59
CA GLY A 122 1.06 -3.17 -3.97
C GLY A 122 1.56 -2.43 -5.20
N VAL A 123 2.63 -2.93 -5.81
CA VAL A 123 3.28 -2.33 -6.98
C VAL A 123 3.67 -3.43 -7.97
N ASN A 124 3.45 -3.21 -9.27
CA ASN A 124 3.74 -4.16 -10.35
C ASN A 124 3.05 -5.54 -10.18
N GLY A 125 1.81 -5.54 -9.69
CA GLY A 125 1.04 -6.78 -9.47
C GLY A 125 1.57 -7.66 -8.33
N LYS A 126 2.39 -7.08 -7.44
CA LYS A 126 2.94 -7.74 -6.26
C LYS A 126 2.70 -6.93 -5.00
N ARG A 127 2.54 -7.62 -3.87
CA ARG A 127 2.28 -7.02 -2.55
C ARG A 127 3.31 -7.50 -1.55
N PHE A 128 3.70 -6.64 -0.61
CA PHE A 128 4.34 -7.08 0.61
C PHE A 128 3.30 -7.59 1.61
N VAL A 129 3.62 -8.73 2.23
CA VAL A 129 2.83 -9.38 3.28
C VAL A 129 3.76 -9.68 4.45
N GLY A 130 3.31 -9.40 5.68
CA GLY A 130 4.09 -9.60 6.89
C GLY A 130 3.38 -10.44 7.96
N ASN A 131 4.16 -11.19 8.73
CA ASN A 131 3.67 -12.08 9.81
C ASN A 131 4.07 -11.59 11.22
N THR A 132 3.51 -12.22 12.25
CA THR A 132 3.79 -11.89 13.68
C THR A 132 5.25 -12.04 14.10
N LEU A 133 6.08 -12.76 13.33
CA LEU A 133 7.50 -12.96 13.62
C LEU A 133 8.42 -11.97 12.89
N GLY A 134 7.85 -10.99 12.19
CA GLY A 134 8.62 -9.99 11.47
C GLY A 134 9.10 -10.40 10.08
N ALA A 135 8.71 -11.59 9.59
CA ALA A 135 8.99 -11.97 8.22
C ALA A 135 8.10 -11.15 7.29
N VAL A 136 8.72 -10.54 6.29
CA VAL A 136 8.04 -9.87 5.18
C VAL A 136 8.37 -10.68 3.92
N LYS A 137 7.40 -10.84 3.02
CA LYS A 137 7.61 -11.44 1.70
C LYS A 137 6.90 -10.61 0.64
N GLU A 138 7.57 -10.38 -0.48
CA GLU A 138 6.91 -9.95 -1.71
C GLU A 138 6.24 -11.14 -2.38
N VAL A 139 4.94 -11.04 -2.61
CA VAL A 139 4.14 -12.11 -3.20
C VAL A 139 3.42 -11.61 -4.44
N SER A 140 3.23 -12.51 -5.41
CA SER A 140 2.36 -12.24 -6.55
C SER A 140 0.90 -12.10 -6.09
N GLU A 141 0.05 -11.53 -6.94
CA GLU A 141 -1.38 -11.46 -6.67
C GLU A 141 -2.01 -12.86 -6.48
N ASP A 142 -1.55 -13.89 -7.21
CA ASP A 142 -2.01 -15.27 -7.03
C ASP A 142 -1.60 -15.86 -5.67
N GLU A 143 -0.33 -15.68 -5.29
CA GLU A 143 0.16 -16.09 -3.98
C GLU A 143 -0.57 -15.34 -2.86
N PHE A 144 -0.80 -14.03 -3.02
CA PHE A 144 -1.55 -13.23 -2.06
C PHE A 144 -2.96 -13.78 -1.85
N ARG A 145 -3.67 -14.10 -2.92
CA ARG A 145 -4.99 -14.73 -2.85
C ARG A 145 -4.95 -16.07 -2.14
N GLN A 146 -3.92 -16.88 -2.34
CA GLN A 146 -3.78 -18.16 -1.63
C GLN A 146 -3.52 -17.96 -0.14
N LEU A 147 -2.65 -17.01 0.21
CA LEU A 147 -2.26 -16.69 1.58
C LEU A 147 -3.36 -15.99 2.38
N THR A 148 -4.34 -15.38 1.70
CA THR A 148 -5.41 -14.61 2.37
C THR A 148 -6.81 -15.20 2.22
N LYS A 149 -6.93 -16.40 1.64
CA LYS A 149 -8.17 -17.16 1.68
C LYS A 149 -8.49 -17.48 3.14
N ALA A 150 -9.58 -16.91 3.65
CA ALA A 150 -10.10 -17.27 4.95
C ALA A 150 -10.23 -18.80 5.07
N PRO A 151 -9.79 -19.41 6.18
CA PRO A 151 -9.99 -20.83 6.44
C PRO A 151 -11.48 -21.15 6.66
#